data_AF-A0A0C9SRA9-F1
#
_entry.id   AF-A0A0C9SRA9-F1
#
_cell.length_a   1.000
_cell.length_b   1.000
_cell.length_c   1.000
_cell.angle_alpha   90.00
_cell.angle_beta   90.00
_cell.angle_gamma   90.00
#
_symmetry.space_group_name_H-M   'P 1'
#
loop_
_entity.id
_entity.type
_entity.pdbx_description
1 polymer ?
#
loop_
_entity_poly.entity_id
_entity_poly.type
_entity_poly.pdbx_seq_one_letter_code
_entity_poly.pdbx_strand_id
1 'polypeptide(L)'
;HPPSKKTINIILFGESGVGKSSVINLIAGKEITKVSSDVDGCTMASTRYDLTLDNKSIQIFETVGLEEPQMSINDYLAAIEKAHQLISSLNEAGGVHLLLFCMRRGRITATVQTNYQLCCEFLCRKQVPVALVLTGLEREARMEDWWERNGSTVEKYGIQSIGHVCITAVRDDTPGRAEKYAISEQAIRELLMNY
;
A
#
# COMPACT_ATOMS: atom_id res chain seq x y z
N HIS A 1 -15.54 13.73 -28.09
CA HIS A 1 -14.78 13.87 -26.83
C HIS A 1 -13.37 13.33 -27.03
N PRO A 2 -12.31 13.98 -26.52
CA PRO A 2 -11.00 13.33 -26.45
C PRO A 2 -11.15 12.06 -25.59
N PRO A 3 -10.38 10.99 -25.85
CA PRO A 3 -10.41 9.82 -24.98
C PRO A 3 -10.05 10.28 -23.56
N SER A 4 -10.90 9.95 -22.59
CA SER A 4 -10.60 10.18 -21.19
C SER A 4 -9.26 9.52 -20.88
N LYS A 5 -8.31 10.29 -20.33
CA LYS A 5 -7.02 9.76 -19.90
C LYS A 5 -7.31 8.56 -18.99
N LYS A 6 -6.86 7.36 -19.37
CA LYS A 6 -7.13 6.14 -18.59
C LYS A 6 -6.48 6.32 -17.21
N THR A 7 -7.31 6.40 -16.19
CA THR A 7 -6.88 6.52 -14.80
C THR A 7 -6.65 5.13 -14.22
N ILE A 8 -5.52 4.95 -13.55
CA ILE A 8 -5.16 3.71 -12.89
C ILE A 8 -5.59 3.80 -11.43
N ASN A 9 -6.48 2.90 -11.01
CA ASN A 9 -6.97 2.83 -9.63
C ASN A 9 -6.17 1.79 -8.84
N ILE A 10 -5.53 2.20 -7.75
CA ILE A 10 -4.69 1.37 -6.89
C ILE A 10 -5.25 1.41 -5.47
N ILE A 11 -5.40 0.25 -4.84
CA ILE A 11 -5.72 0.20 -3.40
C ILE A 11 -4.42 -0.09 -2.64
N LEU A 12 -4.05 0.81 -1.73
CA LEU A 12 -2.92 0.62 -0.81
C LEU A 12 -3.48 0.15 0.54
N PHE A 13 -3.14 -1.07 0.92
CA PHE A 13 -3.68 -1.71 2.12
C PHE A 13 -2.58 -2.41 2.93
N GLY A 14 -2.88 -2.73 4.18
CA GLY A 14 -1.94 -3.30 5.15
C GLY A 14 -2.24 -2.85 6.58
N GLU A 15 -1.54 -3.42 7.55
CA GLU A 15 -1.74 -3.13 8.98
C GLU A 15 -1.53 -1.65 9.32
N SER A 16 -2.03 -1.21 10.47
CA SER A 16 -1.71 0.12 11.00
C SER A 16 -0.21 0.21 11.33
N GLY A 17 0.39 1.39 11.14
CA GLY A 17 1.80 1.64 11.48
C GLY A 17 2.87 1.02 10.55
N VAL A 18 2.47 0.29 9.50
CA VAL A 18 3.42 -0.28 8.51
C VAL A 18 3.97 0.76 7.52
N GLY A 19 3.53 2.01 7.57
CA GLY A 19 4.09 3.10 6.77
C GLY A 19 3.36 3.40 5.44
N LYS A 20 2.08 3.03 5.30
CA LYS A 20 1.26 3.31 4.10
C LYS A 20 1.25 4.80 3.72
N SER A 21 1.01 5.70 4.67
CA SER A 21 0.99 7.14 4.38
C SER A 21 2.37 7.64 3.96
N SER A 22 3.44 7.10 4.56
CA SER A 22 4.82 7.40 4.16
C SER A 22 5.14 6.90 2.75
N VAL A 23 4.56 5.77 2.33
CA VAL A 23 4.61 5.25 0.96
C VAL A 23 3.92 6.21 -0.01
N ILE A 24 2.75 6.76 0.33
CA ILE A 24 2.08 7.78 -0.50
C ILE A 24 2.98 9.00 -0.72
N ASN A 25 3.58 9.54 0.35
CA ASN A 25 4.51 10.67 0.25
C ASN A 25 5.75 10.34 -0.60
N LEU A 26 6.26 9.12 -0.47
CA LEU A 26 7.39 8.63 -1.26
C LEU A 26 7.03 8.59 -2.75
N ILE A 27 5.88 8.01 -3.11
CA ILE A 27 5.41 7.98 -4.51
C ILE A 27 5.21 9.42 -5.03
N ALA A 28 4.62 10.29 -4.22
CA ALA A 28 4.37 11.68 -4.59
C ALA A 28 5.66 12.53 -4.69
N GLY A 29 6.79 12.07 -4.15
CA GLY A 29 8.03 12.82 -4.02
C GLY A 29 7.96 14.00 -3.04
N LYS A 30 6.82 14.18 -2.37
CA LYS A 30 6.54 15.30 -1.46
C LYS A 30 5.51 14.89 -0.42
N GLU A 31 5.44 15.64 0.67
CA GLU A 31 4.47 15.42 1.73
C GLU A 31 3.08 15.88 1.27
N ILE A 32 2.16 14.92 1.10
CA ILE A 32 0.76 15.15 0.71
C ILE A 32 -0.24 14.49 1.65
N THR A 33 0.20 13.50 2.43
CA THR A 33 -0.65 12.91 3.46
C THR A 33 -0.79 13.88 4.61
N LYS A 34 -2.01 14.27 4.95
CA LYS A 34 -2.25 15.02 6.18
C LYS A 34 -2.16 14.07 7.36
N VAL A 35 -1.50 14.49 8.45
CA VAL A 35 -1.81 13.95 9.78
C VAL A 35 -3.25 14.35 10.04
N SER A 36 -4.20 13.42 10.07
CA SER A 36 -5.61 13.76 10.26
C SER A 36 -5.78 14.39 11.65
N SER A 37 -5.91 15.71 11.70
CA SER A 37 -6.67 16.36 12.76
C SER A 37 -8.15 16.08 12.47
N ASP A 38 -8.81 15.42 13.41
CA ASP A 38 -10.23 15.08 13.43
C ASP A 38 -11.15 16.26 13.07
N VAL A 39 -11.39 16.48 11.77
CA VAL A 39 -12.36 17.47 11.28
C VAL A 39 -13.13 16.88 10.11
N ASP A 40 -13.83 15.78 10.40
CA ASP A 40 -15.18 15.47 9.92
C ASP A 40 -15.54 14.11 10.52
N GLY A 41 -16.57 14.08 11.37
CA GLY A 41 -17.03 12.91 12.13
C GLY A 41 -17.65 11.80 11.27
N CYS A 42 -16.98 11.41 10.18
CA CYS A 42 -17.32 10.31 9.30
C CYS A 42 -16.03 9.79 8.67
N THR A 43 -15.22 9.05 9.43
CA THR A 43 -13.94 8.50 8.95
C THR A 43 -14.20 7.59 7.75
N MET A 44 -13.95 8.08 6.54
CA MET A 44 -13.91 7.27 5.32
C MET A 44 -12.88 6.15 5.55
N ALA A 45 -13.20 4.89 5.22
CA ALA A 45 -12.23 3.78 5.39
C ALA A 45 -11.07 3.85 4.39
N SER A 46 -11.05 4.85 3.51
CA SER A 46 -9.94 5.13 2.63
C SER A 46 -9.79 6.61 2.35
N THR A 47 -8.54 7.07 2.22
CA THR A 47 -8.20 8.39 1.68
C THR A 47 -7.74 8.23 0.23
N ARG A 48 -8.32 9.04 -0.67
CA ARG A 48 -7.94 9.06 -2.09
C ARG A 48 -6.85 10.10 -2.34
N TYR A 49 -5.82 9.71 -3.09
CA TYR A 49 -4.73 10.55 -3.56
C TYR A 49 -4.66 10.50 -5.09
N ASP A 50 -4.80 11.66 -5.72
CA ASP A 50 -4.65 11.82 -7.17
C ASP A 50 -3.19 12.19 -7.50
N LEU A 51 -2.52 11.35 -8.28
CA LEU A 51 -1.12 11.47 -8.65
C LEU A 51 -0.94 11.43 -10.17
N THR A 52 0.14 12.04 -10.65
CA THR A 52 0.57 11.91 -12.05
C THR A 52 2.02 11.43 -12.09
N LEU A 53 2.25 10.24 -12.64
CA LEU A 53 3.58 9.65 -12.85
C LEU A 53 3.79 9.45 -14.36
N ASP A 54 4.84 10.04 -14.94
CA ASP A 54 5.20 9.93 -16.37
C ASP A 54 3.99 10.01 -17.33
N ASN A 55 3.16 11.04 -17.14
CA ASN A 55 1.90 11.30 -17.88
C ASN A 55 0.73 10.33 -17.62
N LYS A 56 0.89 9.30 -16.80
CA LYS A 56 -0.21 8.43 -16.32
C LYS A 56 -0.92 9.07 -15.14
N SER A 57 -2.25 9.06 -15.17
CA SER A 57 -3.09 9.48 -14.06
C SER A 57 -3.30 8.29 -13.13
N ILE A 58 -2.92 8.42 -11.86
CA ILE A 58 -3.02 7.36 -10.86
C ILE A 58 -3.87 7.86 -9.69
N GLN A 59 -4.79 7.03 -9.24
CA GLN A 59 -5.57 7.23 -8.02
C GLN A 59 -5.18 6.15 -7.03
N ILE A 60 -4.62 6.55 -5.90
CA ILE A 60 -4.30 5.63 -4.81
C ILE A 60 -5.31 5.82 -3.69
N PHE A 61 -5.97 4.74 -3.30
CA PHE A 61 -6.90 4.66 -2.19
C PHE A 61 -6.19 4.00 -1.02
N GLU A 62 -5.66 4.80 -0.09
CA GLU A 62 -5.04 4.31 1.13
C GLU A 62 -6.13 3.88 2.11
N THR A 63 -6.18 2.60 2.47
CA THR A 63 -7.17 2.11 3.45
C THR A 63 -6.68 2.32 4.88
N VAL A 64 -7.61 2.43 5.82
CA VAL A 64 -7.28 2.28 7.24
C VAL A 64 -6.80 0.84 7.48
N GLY A 65 -5.92 0.63 8.46
CA GLY A 65 -5.50 -0.72 8.82
C GLY A 65 -6.67 -1.50 9.42
N LEU A 66 -6.95 -2.70 8.90
CA LEU A 66 -8.07 -3.53 9.34
C LEU A 66 -7.85 -4.16 10.73
N GLU A 67 -6.69 -3.99 11.36
CA GLU A 67 -6.41 -4.57 12.68
C GLU A 67 -5.74 -3.54 13.59
N GLU A 68 -6.50 -2.51 13.99
CA GLU A 68 -6.04 -1.67 15.11
C GLU A 68 -6.15 -2.48 16.41
N PRO A 69 -5.11 -2.53 17.27
CA PRO A 69 -5.14 -3.32 18.52
C PRO A 69 -6.27 -2.96 19.50
N GLN A 70 -6.94 -1.82 19.29
CA GLN A 70 -8.07 -1.35 20.09
C GLN A 70 -9.41 -1.42 19.35
N MET A 71 -9.44 -1.98 18.14
CA MET A 71 -10.63 -2.03 17.31
C MET A 71 -11.65 -3.00 17.92
N SER A 72 -12.88 -2.53 18.12
CA SER A 72 -13.97 -3.42 18.49
C SER A 72 -14.36 -4.30 17.29
N ILE A 73 -15.06 -5.42 17.53
CA ILE A 73 -15.59 -6.27 16.46
C ILE A 73 -16.50 -5.45 15.51
N ASN A 74 -17.25 -4.50 16.05
CA ASN A 74 -18.12 -3.64 15.24
C ASN A 74 -17.32 -2.70 14.33
N ASP A 75 -16.24 -2.13 14.84
CA ASP A 75 -15.35 -1.27 14.06
C ASP A 75 -14.65 -2.06 12.96
N TYR A 76 -14.26 -3.31 13.25
CA TYR A 76 -13.68 -4.23 12.28
C TYR A 76 -14.64 -4.54 11.13
N LEU A 77 -15.89 -4.91 11.46
CA LEU A 77 -16.93 -5.18 10.47
C LEU A 77 -17.26 -3.92 9.65
N ALA A 78 -17.34 -2.76 10.29
CA ALA A 78 -17.56 -1.49 9.59
C ALA A 78 -16.39 -1.16 8.63
N ALA A 79 -15.15 -1.47 9.00
CA ALA A 79 -14.00 -1.28 8.13
C ALA A 79 -14.05 -2.22 6.92
N ILE A 80 -14.45 -3.49 7.10
CA ILE A 80 -14.69 -4.44 6.01
C ILE A 80 -15.79 -3.94 5.07
N GLU A 81 -16.92 -3.50 5.62
CA GLU A 81 -18.05 -3.02 4.83
C GLU A 81 -17.65 -1.82 3.97
N LYS A 82 -16.94 -0.84 4.56
CA LYS A 82 -16.45 0.31 3.82
C LYS A 82 -15.40 -0.07 2.77
N ALA A 83 -14.53 -1.05 3.03
CA ALA A 83 -13.59 -1.56 2.02
C ALA A 83 -14.33 -2.24 0.85
N HIS A 84 -15.39 -3.00 1.14
CA HIS A 84 -16.26 -3.58 0.12
C HIS A 84 -16.99 -2.52 -0.71
N GLN A 85 -17.50 -1.46 -0.07
CA GLN A 85 -18.13 -0.31 -0.76
C GLN A 85 -17.14 0.41 -1.67
N LEU A 86 -15.90 0.62 -1.23
CA LEU A 86 -14.84 1.20 -2.05
C LEU A 86 -14.59 0.35 -3.30
N ILE A 87 -14.37 -0.95 -3.14
CA ILE A 87 -14.08 -1.86 -4.26
C ILE A 87 -15.27 -1.91 -5.24
N SER A 88 -16.50 -1.97 -4.73
CA SER A 88 -17.71 -1.93 -5.55
C SER A 88 -17.80 -0.64 -6.37
N SER A 89 -17.60 0.51 -5.72
CA SER A 89 -17.59 1.82 -6.40
C SER A 89 -16.50 1.92 -7.47
N LEU A 90 -15.31 1.38 -7.20
CA LEU A 90 -14.22 1.35 -8.17
C LEU A 90 -14.54 0.44 -9.36
N ASN A 91 -15.17 -0.71 -9.13
CA ASN A 91 -15.59 -1.63 -10.19
C ASN A 91 -16.61 -0.99 -11.15
N GLU A 92 -17.51 -0.13 -10.64
CA GLU A 92 -18.43 0.66 -11.46
C GLU A 92 -17.71 1.78 -12.24
N ALA A 93 -16.58 2.27 -11.73
CA ALA A 93 -15.80 3.38 -12.29
C ALA A 93 -14.54 2.96 -13.08
N GLY A 94 -14.46 1.71 -13.53
CA GLY A 94 -13.36 1.20 -14.38
C GLY A 94 -12.44 0.17 -13.73
N GLY A 95 -12.75 -0.30 -12.52
CA GLY A 95 -12.07 -1.39 -11.84
C GLY A 95 -10.88 -0.97 -10.98
N VAL A 96 -10.50 -1.88 -10.08
CA VAL A 96 -9.21 -1.83 -9.39
C VAL A 96 -8.14 -2.45 -10.30
N HIS A 97 -7.04 -1.73 -10.49
CA HIS A 97 -5.98 -2.15 -11.41
C HIS A 97 -4.80 -2.80 -10.70
N LEU A 98 -4.56 -2.45 -9.44
CA LEU A 98 -3.50 -3.01 -8.61
C LEU A 98 -3.89 -2.97 -7.13
N LEU A 99 -3.57 -4.03 -6.41
CA LEU A 99 -3.50 -4.05 -4.97
C LEU A 99 -2.05 -3.87 -4.55
N LEU A 100 -1.75 -2.79 -3.82
CA LEU A 100 -0.43 -2.52 -3.29
C LEU A 100 -0.43 -2.90 -1.80
N PHE A 101 0.09 -4.10 -1.50
CA PHE A 101 0.12 -4.61 -0.14
C PHE A 101 1.37 -4.11 0.59
N CYS A 102 1.17 -3.21 1.55
CA CYS A 102 2.24 -2.67 2.35
C CYS A 102 2.38 -3.47 3.65
N MET A 103 3.58 -3.97 3.89
CA MET A 103 3.92 -4.62 5.16
C MET A 103 5.30 -4.15 5.62
N ARG A 104 5.50 -4.15 6.93
CA ARG A 104 6.80 -3.78 7.52
C ARG A 104 7.69 -5.03 7.60
N ARG A 105 9.01 -4.86 7.45
CA ARG A 105 9.96 -5.94 7.72
C ARG A 105 9.68 -6.58 9.09
N GLY A 106 9.71 -7.90 9.16
CA GLY A 106 9.43 -8.60 10.40
C GLY A 106 8.93 -10.02 10.19
N ARG A 107 8.38 -10.60 11.26
CA ARG A 107 7.72 -11.90 11.19
C ARG A 107 6.39 -11.77 10.47
N ILE A 108 6.04 -12.78 9.68
CA ILE A 108 4.71 -12.90 9.10
C ILE A 108 3.78 -13.41 10.19
N THR A 109 2.89 -12.55 10.66
CA THR A 109 1.90 -12.88 11.70
C THR A 109 0.63 -13.45 11.05
N ALA A 110 -0.28 -13.97 11.88
CA ALA A 110 -1.62 -14.34 11.40
C ALA A 110 -2.37 -13.12 10.85
N THR A 111 -2.22 -11.96 11.50
CA THR A 111 -2.77 -10.67 11.07
C THR A 111 -2.36 -10.29 9.64
N VAL A 112 -1.07 -10.39 9.30
CA VAL A 112 -0.58 -10.11 7.93
C VAL A 112 -1.31 -11.01 6.93
N GLN A 113 -1.46 -12.30 7.24
CA GLN A 113 -2.12 -13.29 6.39
C GLN A 113 -3.62 -13.01 6.25
N THR A 114 -4.32 -12.74 7.36
CA THR A 114 -5.75 -12.42 7.37
C THR A 114 -6.03 -11.17 6.53
N ASN A 115 -5.23 -10.11 6.69
CA ASN A 115 -5.38 -8.88 5.89
C ASN A 115 -5.14 -9.14 4.40
N TYR A 116 -4.13 -9.95 4.06
CA TYR A 116 -3.87 -10.34 2.68
C TYR A 116 -5.04 -11.13 2.09
N GLN A 117 -5.52 -12.16 2.78
CA GLN A 117 -6.63 -13.01 2.34
C GLN A 117 -7.93 -12.22 2.20
N LEU A 118 -8.24 -11.37 3.18
CA LEU A 118 -9.42 -10.53 3.16
C LEU A 118 -9.45 -9.61 1.94
N CYS A 119 -8.38 -8.84 1.70
CA CYS A 119 -8.35 -7.91 0.56
C CYS A 119 -8.23 -8.64 -0.77
N CYS A 120 -7.24 -9.54 -0.91
CA CYS A 120 -6.91 -10.14 -2.19
C CYS A 120 -7.91 -11.23 -2.59
N GLU A 121 -8.27 -12.12 -1.67
CA GLU A 121 -9.06 -13.30 -1.99
C GLU A 121 -10.56 -13.07 -1.77
N PHE A 122 -10.96 -12.45 -0.67
CA PHE A 122 -12.37 -12.26 -0.36
C PHE A 122 -12.96 -11.04 -1.08
N LEU A 123 -12.39 -9.85 -0.87
CA LEU A 123 -12.94 -8.61 -1.40
C LEU A 123 -12.68 -8.46 -2.91
N CYS A 124 -11.46 -8.76 -3.37
CA CYS A 124 -11.09 -8.66 -4.79
C CYS A 124 -11.17 -9.98 -5.58
N ARG A 125 -11.61 -11.08 -4.94
CA ARG A 125 -11.84 -12.39 -5.58
C ARG A 125 -10.63 -12.93 -6.35
N LYS A 126 -9.41 -12.54 -5.97
CA LYS A 126 -8.14 -12.91 -6.61
C LYS A 126 -8.05 -12.52 -8.08
N GLN A 127 -8.81 -11.49 -8.50
CA GLN A 127 -8.85 -11.02 -9.89
C GLN A 127 -7.96 -9.80 -10.15
N VAL A 128 -7.44 -9.16 -9.10
CA VAL A 128 -6.61 -7.96 -9.19
C VAL A 128 -5.17 -8.34 -8.89
N PRO A 129 -4.18 -7.93 -9.70
CA PRO A 129 -2.78 -8.20 -9.41
C PRO A 129 -2.36 -7.55 -8.08
N VAL A 130 -1.44 -8.20 -7.38
CA VAL A 130 -0.93 -7.74 -6.08
C VAL A 130 0.57 -7.50 -6.18
N ALA A 131 1.03 -6.33 -5.74
CA ALA A 131 2.46 -6.04 -5.57
C ALA A 131 2.77 -5.73 -4.10
N LEU A 132 3.97 -6.09 -3.62
CA LEU A 132 4.38 -5.88 -2.24
C LEU A 132 5.21 -4.61 -2.07
N VAL A 133 4.99 -3.91 -0.96
CA VAL A 133 5.84 -2.83 -0.50
C VAL A 133 6.35 -3.19 0.89
N LEU A 134 7.67 -3.41 0.99
CA LEU A 134 8.35 -3.79 2.22
C LEU A 134 9.01 -2.56 2.84
N THR A 135 8.49 -2.13 3.98
CA THR A 135 8.98 -0.93 4.68
C THR A 135 9.88 -1.27 5.87
N GLY A 136 10.53 -0.25 6.43
CA GLY A 136 11.35 -0.39 7.64
C GLY A 136 12.78 -0.87 7.35
N LEU A 137 13.24 -0.83 6.09
CA LEU A 137 14.53 -1.38 5.67
C LEU A 137 15.69 -0.37 5.78
N GLU A 138 15.49 0.76 6.47
CA GLU A 138 16.48 1.81 6.67
C GLU A 138 17.83 1.32 7.24
N ARG A 139 17.83 0.21 7.98
CA ARG A 139 19.02 -0.34 8.64
C ARG A 139 19.73 -1.42 7.82
N GLU A 140 19.12 -1.93 6.76
CA GLU A 140 19.78 -2.91 5.87
C GLU A 140 20.87 -2.21 5.06
N ALA A 141 22.01 -2.86 4.82
CA ALA A 141 23.05 -2.29 3.97
C ALA A 141 22.51 -2.04 2.55
N ARG A 142 21.93 -3.10 1.95
CA ARG A 142 21.12 -3.06 0.74
C ARG A 142 19.71 -3.51 1.09
N MET A 143 18.70 -2.69 0.80
CA MET A 143 17.32 -2.94 1.25
C MET A 143 16.77 -4.28 0.74
N GLU A 144 17.17 -4.68 -0.47
CA GLU A 144 16.79 -5.94 -1.11
C GLU A 144 17.27 -7.19 -0.38
N ASP A 145 18.35 -7.10 0.42
CA ASP A 145 18.90 -8.24 1.16
C ASP A 145 17.87 -8.86 2.12
N TRP A 146 16.91 -8.07 2.60
CA TRP A 146 15.85 -8.61 3.43
C TRP A 146 14.93 -9.55 2.62
N TRP A 147 14.54 -9.17 1.40
CA TRP A 147 13.73 -10.03 0.56
C TRP A 147 14.49 -11.28 0.12
N GLU A 148 15.75 -11.17 -0.28
CA GLU A 148 16.58 -12.34 -0.64
C GLU A 148 16.61 -13.40 0.49
N ARG A 149 16.62 -12.95 1.75
CA ARG A 149 16.62 -13.85 2.93
C ARG A 149 15.23 -14.35 3.34
N ASN A 150 14.16 -13.59 3.06
CA ASN A 150 12.84 -13.83 3.66
C ASN A 150 11.70 -14.06 2.65
N GLY A 151 11.88 -13.76 1.36
CA GLY A 151 10.84 -13.81 0.34
C GLY A 151 10.19 -15.18 0.20
N SER A 152 11.00 -16.25 0.21
CA SER A 152 10.48 -17.63 0.21
C SER A 152 9.62 -17.95 1.43
N THR A 153 9.90 -17.31 2.58
CA THR A 153 9.06 -17.43 3.78
C THR A 153 7.76 -16.67 3.60
N VAL A 154 7.80 -15.45 3.05
CA VAL A 154 6.60 -14.65 2.73
C VAL A 154 5.65 -15.46 1.84
N GLU A 155 6.17 -16.05 0.76
CA GLU A 155 5.41 -16.90 -0.15
C GLU A 155 4.85 -18.15 0.52
N LYS A 156 5.64 -18.81 1.39
CA LYS A 156 5.21 -19.98 2.17
C LYS A 156 4.04 -19.67 3.10
N TYR A 157 3.92 -18.44 3.58
CA TYR A 157 2.77 -17.96 4.35
C TYR A 157 1.58 -17.52 3.46
N GLY A 158 1.59 -17.85 2.17
CA GLY A 158 0.47 -17.63 1.26
C GLY A 158 0.38 -16.22 0.69
N ILE A 159 1.37 -15.36 0.94
CA ILE A 159 1.41 -14.00 0.40
C ILE A 159 2.10 -14.06 -0.96
N GLN A 160 1.30 -13.91 -2.02
CA GLN A 160 1.77 -13.95 -3.40
C GLN A 160 1.78 -12.55 -4.02
N SER A 161 2.69 -12.30 -4.94
CA SER A 161 2.76 -11.01 -5.64
C SER A 161 3.36 -11.15 -7.02
N ILE A 162 3.01 -10.21 -7.90
CA ILE A 162 3.59 -10.08 -9.24
C ILE A 162 4.91 -9.30 -9.23
N GLY A 163 5.27 -8.71 -8.08
CA GLY A 163 6.49 -7.95 -7.87
C GLY A 163 6.51 -7.34 -6.47
N HIS A 164 7.68 -6.89 -6.04
CA HIS A 164 7.90 -6.29 -4.73
C HIS A 164 8.90 -5.14 -4.82
N VAL A 165 8.86 -4.25 -3.82
CA VAL A 165 9.90 -3.25 -3.60
C VAL A 165 10.32 -3.23 -2.14
N CYS A 166 11.63 -3.20 -1.93
CA CYS A 166 12.27 -3.06 -0.63
C CYS A 166 12.66 -1.60 -0.40
N ILE A 167 11.97 -0.91 0.51
CA ILE A 167 12.09 0.54 0.65
C ILE A 167 12.33 1.03 2.08
N THR A 168 12.78 2.27 2.16
CA THR A 168 12.64 3.12 3.33
C THR A 168 11.90 4.40 2.95
N ALA A 169 11.02 4.86 3.84
CA ALA A 169 10.39 6.18 3.74
C ALA A 169 10.91 7.14 4.84
N VAL A 170 11.96 6.74 5.56
CA VAL A 170 12.56 7.55 6.62
C VAL A 170 13.44 8.62 5.98
N ARG A 171 13.26 9.87 6.42
CA ARG A 171 14.14 11.00 6.11
C ARG A 171 14.79 11.44 7.41
N ASP A 172 16.10 11.17 7.55
CA ASP A 172 16.93 11.58 8.68
C ASP A 172 18.35 11.86 8.20
N ASP A 173 19.17 12.45 9.07
CA ASP A 173 20.55 12.86 8.74
C ASP A 173 21.57 11.70 8.82
N THR A 174 21.11 10.44 8.95
CA THR A 174 22.00 9.28 8.98
C THR A 174 22.74 9.17 7.63
N PRO A 175 24.07 8.94 7.61
CA PRO A 175 24.81 8.73 6.36
C PRO A 175 24.18 7.65 5.47
N GLY A 176 24.03 7.96 4.18
CA GLY A 176 23.40 7.07 3.19
C GLY A 176 21.86 7.00 3.25
N ARG A 177 21.20 7.70 4.20
CA ARG A 177 19.73 7.73 4.28
C ARG A 177 19.10 8.39 3.05
N ALA A 178 19.61 9.55 2.65
CA ALA A 178 19.09 10.30 1.50
C ALA A 178 19.19 9.48 0.20
N GLU A 179 20.30 8.76 0.01
CA GLU A 179 20.49 7.86 -1.13
C GLU A 179 19.48 6.71 -1.11
N LYS A 180 19.31 6.02 0.02
CA LYS A 180 18.29 4.96 0.14
C LYS A 180 16.87 5.48 -0.07
N TYR A 181 16.58 6.69 0.37
CA TYR A 181 15.30 7.34 0.13
C TYR A 181 15.07 7.56 -1.38
N ALA A 182 16.08 8.10 -2.09
CA ALA A 182 16.00 8.31 -3.54
C ALA A 182 15.83 6.98 -4.30
N ILE A 183 16.60 5.95 -3.92
CA ILE A 183 16.44 4.58 -4.46
C ILE A 183 15.03 4.05 -4.21
N SER A 184 14.49 4.28 -3.01
CA SER A 184 13.14 3.85 -2.64
C SER A 184 12.06 4.55 -3.48
N GLU A 185 12.21 5.86 -3.70
CA GLU A 185 11.30 6.66 -4.54
C GLU A 185 11.33 6.18 -6.00
N GLN A 186 12.52 5.93 -6.54
CA GLN A 186 12.66 5.41 -7.89
C GLN A 186 12.05 4.01 -8.01
N ALA A 187 12.39 3.08 -7.11
CA ALA A 187 11.94 1.70 -7.17
C ALA A 187 10.41 1.58 -7.13
N ILE A 188 9.75 2.32 -6.23
CA ILE A 188 8.28 2.26 -6.15
C ILE A 188 7.60 2.89 -7.36
N ARG A 189 8.14 3.96 -7.92
CA ARG A 189 7.61 4.54 -9.16
C ARG A 189 7.78 3.59 -10.33
N GLU A 190 8.94 2.94 -10.46
CA GLU A 190 9.20 1.94 -11.50
C GLU A 190 8.24 0.75 -11.38
N LEU A 191 8.00 0.24 -10.17
CA LEU A 191 7.00 -0.80 -9.92
C LEU A 191 5.61 -0.36 -10.43
N LEU A 192 5.17 0.84 -10.06
CA LEU A 192 3.86 1.38 -10.47
C LEU A 192 3.75 1.65 -11.97
N MET A 193 4.87 1.77 -12.67
CA MET A 193 4.89 2.04 -14.10
C MET A 193 4.89 0.78 -14.96
N ASN A 194 5.34 -0.36 -14.42
CA ASN A 194 5.68 -1.57 -15.17
C ASN A 194 4.97 -2.86 -14.72
N TYR A 195 4.05 -2.79 -13.76
CA TYR A 195 3.33 -3.97 -13.27
C TYR A 195 2.27 -4.51 -14.26
#